data_AF-A0A139QPD4-F1
#
_entry.id   AF-A0A139QPD4-F1
#
_cell.length_a   1.000
_cell.length_b   1.000
_cell.length_c   1.000
_cell.angle_alpha   90.00
_cell.angle_beta   90.00
_cell.angle_gamma   90.00
#
_symmetry.space_group_name_H-M   'P 1'
#
loop_
_entity.id
_entity.type
_entity.pdbx_description
1 polymer ?
#
loop_
_entity_poly.entity_id
_entity_poly.type
_entity_poly.pdbx_seq_one_letter_code
_entity_poly.pdbx_strand_id
1 'polypeptide(L)'
;MTLLSFMMGVFLLTLYKEKLRIVKKPILSLIPLAVLSIIIGFVPLSVDNIYLVPPLAFCMGLVTTAFGEVSGIAYNNAFMTGNIKRTMLAFGDYFRTKHTPFLREALIFVSLLTSFVLGVVFSAYLTIFYHEKTILGVPVMMSIFYLSMLFASWRKKGKEKA
;
A
#
# COMPACT_ATOMS: atom_id res chain seq x y z
N MET A 1 -6.54 17.24 -14.52
CA MET A 1 -7.22 15.92 -14.52
C MET A 1 -6.70 14.99 -13.44
N THR A 2 -5.39 14.70 -13.37
CA THR A 2 -4.79 13.77 -12.39
C THR A 2 -5.16 14.03 -10.93
N LEU A 3 -5.03 15.28 -10.46
CA LEU A 3 -5.37 15.64 -9.08
C LEU A 3 -6.84 15.37 -8.77
N LEU A 4 -7.74 15.73 -9.68
CA LEU A 4 -9.18 15.47 -9.53
C LEU A 4 -9.46 13.97 -9.48
N SER A 5 -8.80 13.17 -10.31
CA SER A 5 -8.91 11.70 -10.26
C SER A 5 -8.45 11.14 -8.92
N PHE A 6 -7.33 11.62 -8.37
CA PHE A 6 -6.88 11.24 -7.03
C PHE A 6 -7.90 11.62 -5.95
N MET A 7 -8.38 12.86 -5.95
CA MET A 7 -9.40 13.34 -5.01
C MET A 7 -10.69 12.51 -5.10
N MET A 8 -11.11 12.13 -6.31
CA MET A 8 -12.26 11.26 -6.53
C MET A 8 -12.05 9.86 -5.96
N GLY A 9 -10.85 9.28 -6.10
CA GLY A 9 -10.51 7.99 -5.48
C GLY A 9 -10.63 8.05 -3.95
N VAL A 10 -10.02 9.06 -3.34
CA VAL A 10 -10.12 9.30 -1.88
C VAL A 10 -11.57 9.47 -1.44
N PHE A 11 -12.32 10.31 -2.15
CA PHE A 11 -13.72 10.62 -1.84
C PHE A 11 -14.63 9.39 -1.95
N LEU A 12 -14.53 8.63 -3.05
CA LEU A 12 -15.35 7.43 -3.25
C LEU A 12 -15.08 6.37 -2.19
N LEU A 13 -13.82 6.08 -1.86
CA LEU A 13 -13.56 5.07 -0.83
C LEU A 13 -14.08 5.54 0.53
N THR A 14 -14.00 6.83 0.83
CA THR A 14 -14.52 7.41 2.08
C THR A 14 -16.04 7.27 2.18
N LEU A 15 -16.78 7.55 1.10
CA LEU A 15 -18.23 7.41 1.06
C LEU A 15 -18.70 5.96 1.18
N TYR A 16 -18.04 5.06 0.45
CA TYR A 16 -18.45 3.66 0.36
C TYR A 16 -17.75 2.75 1.38
N LYS A 17 -17.02 3.34 2.34
CA LYS A 17 -16.20 2.62 3.32
C LYS A 17 -16.99 1.55 4.09
N GLU A 18 -18.26 1.82 4.40
CA GLU A 18 -19.12 0.91 5.16
C GLU A 18 -19.76 -0.19 4.29
N LYS A 19 -20.05 0.14 3.03
CA LYS A 19 -20.67 -0.79 2.07
C LYS A 19 -19.64 -1.71 1.42
N LEU A 20 -18.41 -1.23 1.24
CA LEU A 20 -17.29 -1.98 0.70
C LEU A 20 -16.54 -2.68 1.83
N ARG A 21 -16.46 -4.01 1.78
CA ARG A 21 -15.62 -4.83 2.68
C ARG A 21 -14.12 -4.48 2.61
N ILE A 22 -13.73 -3.53 1.75
CA ILE A 22 -12.38 -3.00 1.58
C ILE A 22 -11.84 -2.40 2.88
N VAL A 23 -12.69 -1.77 3.72
CA VAL A 23 -12.24 -1.28 5.05
C VAL A 23 -11.86 -2.43 5.98
N LYS A 24 -12.54 -3.58 5.87
CA LYS A 24 -12.22 -4.77 6.67
C LYS A 24 -10.98 -5.53 6.15
N LYS A 25 -10.60 -5.31 4.88
CA LYS A 25 -9.43 -5.91 4.23
C LYS A 25 -8.81 -4.89 3.27
N PRO A 26 -7.98 -3.94 3.78
CA PRO A 26 -7.36 -2.89 2.97
C PRO A 26 -6.68 -3.40 1.70
N ILE A 27 -6.14 -4.61 1.75
CA ILE A 27 -5.50 -5.29 0.62
C ILE A 27 -6.39 -5.44 -0.63
N LEU A 28 -7.73 -5.46 -0.48
CA LEU A 28 -8.65 -5.53 -1.62
C LEU A 28 -8.66 -4.24 -2.46
N SER A 29 -8.30 -3.10 -1.87
CA SER A 29 -8.17 -1.81 -2.57
C SER A 29 -7.09 -1.82 -3.66
N LEU A 30 -6.15 -2.76 -3.59
CA LEU A 30 -5.07 -2.88 -4.55
C LEU A 30 -5.52 -3.60 -5.84
N ILE A 31 -6.65 -4.32 -5.84
CA ILE A 31 -7.10 -5.11 -7.02
C ILE A 31 -7.30 -4.22 -8.26
N PRO A 32 -8.02 -3.07 -8.17
CA PRO A 32 -8.14 -2.16 -9.31
C PRO A 32 -6.77 -1.67 -9.81
N LEU A 33 -5.81 -1.44 -8.90
CA LEU A 33 -4.47 -1.01 -9.26
C LEU A 33 -3.69 -2.12 -9.99
N ALA A 34 -3.80 -3.39 -9.56
CA ALA A 34 -3.23 -4.52 -10.28
C ALA A 34 -3.82 -4.70 -11.68
N VAL A 35 -5.14 -4.64 -11.82
CA VAL A 35 -5.79 -4.76 -13.13
C VAL A 35 -5.35 -3.62 -14.05
N LEU A 36 -5.34 -2.38 -13.55
CA LEU A 36 -4.93 -1.23 -14.33
C LEU A 36 -3.45 -1.29 -14.74
N SER A 37 -2.56 -1.71 -13.84
CA SER A 37 -1.13 -1.87 -14.16
C SER A 37 -0.85 -2.95 -15.19
N ILE A 38 -1.63 -4.04 -15.21
CA ILE A 38 -1.60 -5.01 -16.32
C ILE A 38 -1.95 -4.32 -17.62
N ILE A 39 -3.10 -3.61 -17.67
CA ILE A 39 -3.54 -2.92 -18.89
C ILE A 39 -2.46 -1.97 -19.40
N ILE A 40 -1.96 -1.08 -18.52
CA ILE A 40 -0.93 -0.09 -18.86
C ILE A 40 0.38 -0.76 -19.30
N GLY A 41 0.76 -1.88 -18.69
CA GLY A 41 1.95 -2.62 -19.09
C GLY A 41 1.93 -3.14 -20.53
N PHE A 42 0.76 -3.21 -21.19
CA PHE A 42 0.62 -3.58 -22.60
C PHE A 42 0.27 -2.40 -23.52
N VAL A 43 0.10 -1.20 -22.98
CA VAL A 43 -0.16 0.00 -23.80
C VAL A 43 1.08 0.33 -24.64
N PRO A 44 0.93 0.65 -25.94
CA PRO A 44 2.03 1.12 -26.78
C PRO A 44 2.61 2.45 -26.30
N LEU A 45 3.93 2.62 -26.44
CA LEU A 45 4.65 3.85 -26.08
C LEU A 45 4.24 5.10 -26.90
N SER A 46 3.46 4.92 -27.97
CA SER A 46 2.87 6.01 -28.74
C SER A 46 1.72 6.72 -28.03
N VAL A 47 1.15 6.11 -26.98
CA VAL A 47 0.07 6.71 -26.19
C VAL A 47 0.67 7.66 -25.16
N ASP A 48 0.17 8.89 -25.13
CA ASP A 48 0.62 9.89 -24.17
C ASP A 48 0.22 9.52 -22.73
N ASN A 49 1.16 9.70 -21.80
CA ASN A 49 1.00 9.50 -20.37
C ASN A 49 -0.17 10.30 -19.77
N ILE A 50 -0.60 11.38 -20.42
CA ILE A 50 -1.78 12.16 -19.98
C ILE A 50 -3.06 11.31 -19.85
N TYR A 51 -3.18 10.21 -20.61
CA TYR A 51 -4.32 9.29 -20.53
C TYR A 51 -4.13 8.19 -19.48
N LEU A 52 -2.88 7.88 -19.11
CA LEU A 52 -2.53 6.78 -18.21
C LEU A 52 -2.45 7.23 -16.74
N VAL A 53 -1.97 8.45 -16.51
CA VAL A 53 -1.73 8.99 -15.17
C VAL A 53 -3.02 9.26 -14.38
N PRO A 54 -4.13 9.80 -14.95
CA PRO A 54 -5.37 10.01 -14.20
C PRO A 54 -6.01 8.73 -13.62
N PRO A 55 -6.21 7.63 -14.35
CA PRO A 55 -6.74 6.40 -13.77
C PRO A 55 -5.79 5.78 -12.74
N LEU A 56 -4.46 5.89 -12.94
CA LEU A 56 -3.48 5.49 -11.91
C LEU A 56 -3.66 6.31 -10.63
N ALA A 57 -3.78 7.63 -10.75
CA ALA A 57 -3.98 8.52 -9.62
C ALA A 57 -5.29 8.23 -8.88
N PHE A 58 -6.36 7.87 -9.59
CA PHE A 58 -7.60 7.40 -8.99
C PHE A 58 -7.38 6.14 -8.13
N CYS A 59 -6.73 5.12 -8.67
CA CYS A 59 -6.40 3.90 -7.92
C CYS A 59 -5.48 4.20 -6.73
N MET A 60 -4.51 5.10 -6.88
CA MET A 60 -3.67 5.55 -5.77
C MET A 60 -4.49 6.23 -4.68
N GLY A 61 -5.50 7.03 -5.01
CA GLY A 61 -6.42 7.61 -4.03
C GLY A 61 -7.16 6.55 -3.21
N LEU A 62 -7.65 5.48 -3.87
CA LEU A 62 -8.27 4.35 -3.19
C LEU A 62 -7.29 3.66 -2.22
N VAL A 63 -6.08 3.34 -2.69
CA VAL A 63 -5.07 2.63 -1.89
C VAL A 63 -4.60 3.49 -0.72
N THR A 64 -4.35 4.78 -0.96
CA THR A 64 -3.93 5.72 0.09
C THR A 64 -4.96 5.80 1.21
N THR A 65 -6.25 5.87 0.88
CA THR A 65 -7.32 5.91 1.87
C THR A 65 -7.53 4.55 2.57
N ALA A 66 -7.40 3.43 1.85
CA ALA A 66 -7.57 2.09 2.44
C ALA A 66 -6.49 1.75 3.48
N PHE A 67 -5.25 2.18 3.22
CA PHE A 67 -4.09 1.93 4.09
C PHE A 67 -3.77 3.13 5.00
N GLY A 68 -4.78 3.92 5.38
CA GLY A 68 -4.61 5.06 6.28
C GLY A 68 -4.38 4.69 7.76
N GLU A 69 -4.52 3.42 8.11
CA GLU A 69 -4.35 2.90 9.46
C GLU A 69 -3.68 1.52 9.44
N VAL A 70 -2.72 1.30 10.34
CA VAL A 70 -2.10 -0.01 10.57
C VAL A 70 -2.15 -0.31 12.06
N SER A 71 -2.79 -1.42 12.43
CA SER A 71 -2.90 -1.89 13.82
C SER A 71 -3.53 -0.87 14.80
N GLY A 72 -4.53 -0.09 14.39
CA GLY A 72 -5.14 0.94 15.25
C GLY A 72 -4.45 2.30 15.19
N ILE A 73 -3.32 2.40 14.47
CA ILE A 73 -2.46 3.58 14.46
C ILE A 73 -2.55 4.23 13.09
N ALA A 74 -2.93 5.51 13.06
CA ALA A 74 -2.98 6.30 11.84
C ALA A 74 -1.59 6.31 11.18
N TYR A 75 -1.54 5.93 9.90
CA TYR A 75 -0.33 5.85 9.10
C TYR A 75 -0.55 6.61 7.80
N ASN A 76 0.37 7.52 7.48
CA ASN A 76 0.31 8.26 6.23
C ASN A 76 1.18 7.58 5.17
N ASN A 77 0.60 6.68 4.38
CA ASN A 77 1.34 5.95 3.33
C ASN A 77 1.88 6.83 2.19
N ALA A 78 1.46 8.10 2.09
CA ALA A 78 1.92 9.01 1.03
C ALA A 78 3.16 9.82 1.43
N PHE A 79 3.38 10.07 2.73
CA PHE A 79 4.45 10.95 3.21
C PHE A 79 5.34 10.28 4.26
N MET A 80 6.61 10.08 3.91
CA MET A 80 7.59 9.43 4.78
C MET A 80 7.97 10.27 6.00
N THR A 81 8.16 11.58 5.84
CA THR A 81 8.68 12.50 6.88
C THR A 81 7.75 12.58 8.09
N GLY A 82 6.43 12.60 7.89
CA GLY A 82 5.44 12.57 8.96
C GLY A 82 5.54 11.30 9.81
N ASN A 83 5.72 10.15 9.16
CA ASN A 83 5.86 8.87 9.84
C ASN A 83 7.21 8.76 10.59
N ILE A 84 8.30 9.30 10.03
CA ILE A 84 9.60 9.39 10.72
C ILE A 84 9.44 10.23 12.00
N LYS A 85 8.80 11.40 11.93
CA LYS A 85 8.53 12.23 13.11
C LYS A 85 7.74 11.44 14.16
N ARG A 86 6.67 10.75 13.77
CA ARG A 86 5.86 9.93 14.70
C ARG A 86 6.68 8.80 15.34
N THR A 87 7.53 8.15 14.55
CA THR A 87 8.47 7.11 15.03
C THR A 87 9.41 7.65 16.09
N MET A 88 10.02 8.81 15.85
CA MET A 88 10.95 9.44 16.78
C MET A 88 10.26 9.89 18.07
N LEU A 89 9.02 10.40 17.98
CA LEU A 89 8.22 10.71 19.16
C LEU A 89 7.94 9.47 20.00
N ALA A 90 7.52 8.36 19.39
CA ALA A 90 7.27 7.10 20.09
C ALA A 90 8.54 6.54 20.77
N PHE A 91 9.70 6.61 20.10
CA PHE A 91 10.98 6.26 20.74
C PHE A 91 11.33 7.19 21.91
N GLY A 92 11.12 8.50 21.77
CA GLY A 92 11.36 9.47 22.83
C GLY A 92 10.48 9.23 24.06
N ASP A 93 9.18 8.98 23.84
CA ASP A 93 8.23 8.66 24.90
C ASP A 93 8.57 7.33 25.59
N TYR A 94 8.98 6.31 24.83
CA TYR A 94 9.49 5.07 25.42
C TYR A 94 10.74 5.30 26.27
N PHE A 95 11.71 6.10 25.79
CA PHE A 95 12.94 6.33 26.55
C PHE A 95 12.66 7.04 27.88
N ARG A 96 11.73 8.00 27.88
CA ARG A 96 11.29 8.76 29.06
C ARG A 96 10.45 7.94 30.04
N THR A 97 9.47 7.18 29.55
CA THR A 97 8.47 6.51 30.40
C THR A 97 8.75 5.04 30.65
N LYS A 98 9.62 4.41 29.84
CA LYS A 98 9.84 2.96 29.76
C LYS A 98 8.57 2.14 29.48
N HIS A 99 7.49 2.79 29.04
CA HIS A 99 6.21 2.15 28.78
C HIS A 99 6.25 1.39 27.44
N THR A 100 6.17 0.07 27.49
CA THR A 100 6.40 -0.84 26.35
C THR A 100 5.47 -0.65 25.14
N PRO A 101 4.22 -0.16 25.26
CA PRO A 101 3.39 0.19 24.11
C PRO A 101 4.03 1.20 23.15
N PHE A 102 4.78 2.19 23.64
CA PHE A 102 5.45 3.17 22.79
C PHE A 102 6.58 2.56 21.97
N LEU A 103 7.33 1.61 22.54
CA LEU A 103 8.33 0.85 21.80
C LEU A 103 7.68 0.02 20.69
N ARG A 104 6.54 -0.61 20.97
CA ARG A 104 5.80 -1.38 19.97
C ARG A 104 5.32 -0.51 18.81
N GLU A 105 4.75 0.66 19.09
CA GLU A 105 4.36 1.64 18.07
C GLU A 105 5.57 2.08 17.22
N ALA A 106 6.70 2.40 17.86
CA ALA A 106 7.93 2.78 17.16
C ALA A 106 8.43 1.67 16.23
N LEU A 107 8.48 0.41 16.70
CA LEU A 107 8.91 -0.72 15.89
C LEU A 107 7.99 -0.99 14.69
N ILE A 108 6.67 -0.80 14.84
CA ILE A 108 5.72 -0.91 13.73
C ILE A 108 6.06 0.12 12.65
N PHE A 109 6.25 1.39 13.02
CA PHE A 109 6.58 2.42 12.02
C PHE A 109 7.97 2.22 11.41
N VAL A 110 8.97 1.78 12.17
CA VAL A 110 10.29 1.40 11.60
C VAL A 110 10.12 0.29 10.56
N SER A 111 9.34 -0.75 10.86
CA SER A 111 9.08 -1.83 9.90
C SER A 111 8.37 -1.33 8.65
N LEU A 112 7.41 -0.41 8.78
CA LEU A 112 6.71 0.18 7.63
C LEU A 112 7.66 1.03 6.77
N LEU A 113 8.44 1.91 7.40
CA LEU A 113 9.39 2.79 6.72
C LEU A 113 10.48 2.01 5.99
N THR A 114 11.08 1.03 6.66
CA THR A 114 12.12 0.18 6.07
C THR A 114 11.58 -0.65 4.91
N SER A 115 10.40 -1.25 5.05
CA SER A 115 9.75 -2.00 3.95
C SER A 115 9.45 -1.10 2.74
N PHE A 116 9.00 0.13 2.98
CA PHE A 116 8.76 1.10 1.91
C PHE A 116 10.06 1.49 1.19
N VAL A 117 11.11 1.84 1.93
CA VAL A 117 12.42 2.21 1.34
C VAL A 117 12.99 1.05 0.53
N LEU A 118 12.95 -0.18 1.05
CA LEU A 118 13.40 -1.36 0.32
C LEU A 118 12.60 -1.58 -0.96
N GLY A 119 11.27 -1.40 -0.90
CA GLY A 119 10.40 -1.49 -2.08
C GLY A 119 10.73 -0.45 -3.15
N VAL A 120 10.96 0.81 -2.75
CA VAL A 120 11.34 1.89 -3.68
C VAL A 120 12.70 1.61 -4.32
N VAL A 121 13.71 1.25 -3.53
CA VAL A 121 15.06 0.94 -4.03
C VAL A 121 15.01 -0.26 -4.98
N PHE A 122 14.35 -1.34 -4.60
CA PHE A 122 14.19 -2.53 -5.42
C PHE A 122 13.47 -2.22 -6.75
N SER A 123 12.37 -1.46 -6.68
CA SER A 123 11.63 -1.02 -7.87
C SER A 123 12.48 -0.14 -8.79
N ALA A 124 13.26 0.79 -8.24
CA ALA A 124 14.15 1.65 -9.01
C ALA A 124 15.20 0.85 -9.78
N TYR A 125 15.79 -0.18 -9.15
CA TYR A 125 16.71 -1.09 -9.84
C TYR A 125 16.00 -1.88 -10.94
N LEU A 126 14.78 -2.38 -10.71
CA LEU A 126 14.00 -3.06 -11.76
C LEU A 126 13.71 -2.15 -12.95
N THR A 127 13.44 -0.86 -12.72
CA THR A 127 13.20 0.13 -13.80
C THR A 127 14.39 0.26 -14.75
N ILE A 128 15.63 0.06 -14.28
CA ILE A 128 16.82 0.10 -15.14
C ILE A 128 16.79 -1.04 -16.18
N PHE A 129 16.29 -2.22 -15.79
CA PHE A 129 16.29 -3.41 -16.65
C PHE A 129 14.99 -3.57 -17.46
N TYR A 130 13.86 -3.22 -16.88
CA TYR A 130 12.52 -3.48 -17.45
C TYR A 130 11.82 -2.21 -17.94
N HIS A 131 12.40 -1.03 -17.73
CA HIS A 131 11.83 0.26 -18.14
C HIS A 131 10.35 0.39 -17.73
N GLU A 132 9.48 0.80 -18.65
CA GLU A 132 8.03 0.96 -18.42
C GLU A 132 7.32 -0.35 -18.07
N LYS A 133 7.89 -1.52 -18.44
CA LYS A 133 7.31 -2.83 -18.10
C LYS A 133 7.44 -3.16 -16.61
N THR A 134 8.24 -2.41 -15.86
CA THR A 134 8.34 -2.50 -14.40
C THR A 134 6.98 -2.34 -13.71
N ILE A 135 6.03 -1.63 -14.34
CA ILE A 135 4.65 -1.51 -13.83
C ILE A 135 3.94 -2.87 -13.66
N LEU A 136 4.33 -3.89 -14.46
CA LEU A 136 3.84 -5.27 -14.32
C LEU A 136 4.36 -5.97 -13.05
N GLY A 137 5.31 -5.37 -12.32
CA GLY A 137 5.71 -5.82 -10.99
C GLY A 137 4.60 -5.69 -9.95
N VAL A 138 3.69 -4.72 -10.10
CA VAL A 138 2.54 -4.51 -9.19
C VAL A 138 1.64 -5.75 -9.10
N PRO A 139 1.08 -6.28 -10.20
CA PRO A 139 0.24 -7.48 -10.14
C PRO A 139 1.01 -8.71 -9.67
N VAL A 140 2.30 -8.85 -10.03
CA VAL A 140 3.15 -9.96 -9.55
C VAL A 140 3.29 -9.94 -8.03
N MET A 141 3.65 -8.79 -7.45
CA MET A 141 3.75 -8.63 -5.99
C MET A 141 2.41 -8.93 -5.32
N MET A 142 1.31 -8.45 -5.89
CA MET A 142 -0.03 -8.72 -5.37
C MET A 142 -0.40 -10.20 -5.40
N SER A 143 -0.09 -10.91 -6.48
CA SER A 143 -0.31 -12.36 -6.58
C SER A 143 0.43 -13.10 -5.46
N ILE A 144 1.70 -12.74 -5.20
CA ILE A 144 2.50 -13.33 -4.12
C ILE A 144 1.83 -13.08 -2.76
N PHE A 145 1.38 -11.84 -2.50
CA PHE A 145 0.69 -11.50 -1.25
C PHE A 145 -0.63 -12.26 -1.08
N TYR A 146 -1.46 -12.37 -2.12
CA TYR A 146 -2.70 -13.14 -2.02
C TYR A 146 -2.47 -14.63 -1.83
N LEU A 147 -1.50 -15.20 -2.55
CA LEU A 147 -1.14 -16.61 -2.39
C LEU A 147 -0.64 -16.91 -0.97
N SER A 148 0.21 -16.05 -0.40
CA SER A 148 0.70 -16.23 0.97
C SER A 148 -0.43 -16.14 2.01
N MET A 149 -1.38 -15.22 1.82
CA MET A 149 -2.56 -15.10 2.68
C MET A 149 -3.49 -16.32 2.58
N LEU A 150 -3.71 -16.84 1.37
CA LEU A 150 -4.50 -18.05 1.15
C LEU A 150 -3.83 -19.26 1.82
N PHE A 151 -2.51 -19.40 1.65
CA PHE A 151 -1.73 -20.47 2.27
C PHE A 151 -1.79 -20.41 3.81
N ALA A 152 -1.65 -19.21 4.39
CA ALA A 152 -1.79 -18.99 5.82
C ALA A 152 -3.19 -19.37 6.34
N SER A 153 -4.25 -19.00 5.59
CA SER A 153 -5.63 -19.36 5.93
C SER A 153 -5.88 -20.88 5.85
N TRP A 154 -5.29 -21.55 4.85
CA TRP A 154 -5.41 -22.99 4.67
C TRP A 154 -4.71 -23.75 5.82
N ARG A 155 -3.50 -23.31 6.21
CA ARG A 155 -2.77 -23.86 7.36
C ARG A 155 -3.54 -23.72 8.67
N LYS A 156 -4.23 -22.59 8.88
CA LYS A 156 -5.06 -22.38 10.08
C LYS A 156 -6.24 -23.34 10.13
N LYS A 157 -6.96 -23.52 9.02
CA LYS A 157 -8.07 -24.49 8.92
C LYS A 157 -7.61 -25.94 9.12
N GLY A 158 -6.41 -26.29 8.67
CA GLY A 158 -5.83 -27.63 8.89
C GLY A 158 -5.53 -27.90 10.37
N LYS A 159 -5.11 -26.88 11.12
CA LYS A 159 -4.86 -26.97 12.57
C LYS A 159 -6.12 -26.98 13.43
N GLU A 160 -7.22 -26.38 12.97
CA GLU A 160 -8.52 -26.42 13.66
C GLU A 160 -9.28 -27.74 13.44
N LYS A 161 -8.84 -28.56 12.46
CA LYS A 161 -9.43 -29.85 12.12
C LYS A 161 -8.64 -31.07 12.65
N ALA A 162 -7.47 -30.84 13.24
CA ALA A 162 -6.62 -31.86 13.86
C ALA A 162 -6.72 -31.74 15.37
#